data_AF-A0A2V7JF77-F1
#
_entry.id   AF-A0A2V7JF77-F1
#
_cell.length_a   1.000
_cell.length_b   1.000
_cell.length_c   1.000
_cell.angle_alpha   90.00
_cell.angle_beta   90.00
_cell.angle_gamma   90.00
#
_symmetry.space_group_name_H-M   'P 1'
#
loop_
_entity.id
_entity.type
_entity.pdbx_description
1 polymer ?
#
loop_
_entity_poly.entity_id
_entity_poly.type
_entity_poly.pdbx_seq_one_letter_code
_entity_poly.pdbx_strand_id
1 'polypeptide(L)'
;TASFTGGEPLLHPEFHRIVAACTARGIPYRFVSNGWHVRRLLPLFDRHPPEAVRLSLSGATEQIHDAERGRGSFRRVLLAVALLTSRRIPATLSIVVDRRDRHQLREAADLAEGLGCVRLHVILPQPVPGSVARDSDLPPEEWMAVRRETEAIAREPGRRTVVALDYGAPFDGPETPCETFALKRIYVDTRGRVCTCCQLSQYGANETEVVADLHHESLASAHRKYVERLRELRAAQAPRPGAGDVFDTLPCIRCARATGKLEWLAAYPSSAWSGAAARPARKLALRQVAPALVVSLLACSSPSGPAPAPAIVFDWSRGGVRSIYRARLDGSDTLRLTS
;
A
#
# COMPACT_ATOMS: atom_id res chain seq x y z
N THR A 1 -1.60 -18.23 -3.16
CA THR A 1 -2.21 -17.41 -2.09
C THR A 1 -2.77 -16.11 -2.64
N ALA A 2 -4.00 -15.75 -2.26
CA ALA A 2 -4.56 -14.41 -2.47
C ALA A 2 -4.12 -13.46 -1.33
N SER A 3 -3.66 -12.25 -1.66
CA SER A 3 -3.23 -11.27 -0.66
C SER A 3 -4.13 -10.03 -0.74
N PHE A 4 -4.92 -9.78 0.30
CA PHE A 4 -5.83 -8.64 0.34
C PHE A 4 -5.16 -7.43 1.01
N THR A 5 -5.29 -6.27 0.38
CA THR A 5 -4.73 -4.99 0.82
C THR A 5 -5.69 -3.87 0.40
N GLY A 6 -5.21 -2.62 0.26
CA GLY A 6 -5.96 -1.45 -0.20
C GLY A 6 -5.83 -0.32 0.80
N GLY A 7 -6.96 0.30 1.15
CA GLY A 7 -7.10 1.05 2.40
C GLY A 7 -7.15 0.08 3.58
N GLU A 8 -8.35 -0.31 4.00
CA GLU A 8 -8.56 -1.36 5.01
C GLU A 8 -9.47 -2.48 4.45
N PRO A 9 -8.93 -3.67 4.11
CA PRO A 9 -9.71 -4.73 3.46
C PRO A 9 -10.86 -5.26 4.32
N LEU A 10 -10.74 -5.17 5.66
CA LEU A 10 -11.77 -5.65 6.58
C LEU A 10 -13.03 -4.76 6.57
N LEU A 11 -12.98 -3.58 5.95
CA LEU A 11 -14.15 -2.73 5.72
C LEU A 11 -14.93 -3.09 4.45
N HIS A 12 -14.41 -3.99 3.61
CA HIS A 12 -15.12 -4.39 2.41
C HIS A 12 -16.42 -5.13 2.80
N PRO A 13 -17.61 -4.67 2.33
CA PRO A 13 -18.89 -5.22 2.78
C PRO A 13 -19.02 -6.73 2.51
N GLU A 14 -18.37 -7.21 1.45
CA GLU A 14 -18.36 -8.62 1.07
C GLU A 14 -17.09 -9.38 1.49
N PHE A 15 -16.27 -8.85 2.41
CA PHE A 15 -15.03 -9.50 2.84
C PHE A 15 -15.25 -10.96 3.27
N HIS A 16 -16.33 -11.22 4.00
CA HIS A 16 -16.72 -12.58 4.42
C HIS A 16 -17.02 -13.51 3.23
N ARG A 17 -17.69 -13.02 2.17
CA ARG A 17 -17.98 -13.81 0.96
C ARG A 17 -16.70 -14.09 0.17
N ILE A 18 -15.80 -13.10 0.09
CA ILE A 18 -14.50 -13.23 -0.58
C ILE A 18 -13.67 -14.31 0.11
N VAL A 19 -13.54 -14.24 1.44
CA VAL A 19 -12.81 -15.25 2.24
C VAL A 19 -13.42 -16.64 2.07
N ALA A 20 -14.74 -16.77 2.20
CA ALA A 20 -15.42 -18.05 2.00
C ALA A 20 -15.21 -18.61 0.58
N ALA A 21 -15.22 -17.74 -0.44
CA ALA A 21 -14.98 -18.12 -1.83
C ALA A 21 -13.53 -18.59 -2.07
N CYS A 22 -12.54 -18.00 -1.38
CA CYS A 22 -11.15 -18.47 -1.40
C CYS A 22 -11.02 -19.85 -0.75
N THR A 23 -11.57 -20.02 0.46
CA THR A 23 -11.51 -21.30 1.18
C THR A 23 -12.21 -22.42 0.41
N ALA A 24 -13.40 -22.17 -0.15
CA ALA A 24 -14.14 -23.15 -0.95
C ALA A 24 -13.36 -23.60 -2.21
N ARG A 25 -12.41 -22.80 -2.69
CA ARG A 25 -11.55 -23.11 -3.85
C ARG A 25 -10.16 -23.61 -3.44
N GLY A 26 -9.91 -23.81 -2.15
CA GLY A 26 -8.59 -24.21 -1.66
C GLY A 26 -7.50 -23.16 -1.90
N ILE A 27 -7.87 -21.89 -2.05
CA ILE A 27 -6.92 -20.79 -2.25
C ILE A 27 -6.58 -20.21 -0.87
N PRO A 28 -5.34 -20.37 -0.37
CA PRO A 28 -4.93 -19.72 0.88
C PRO A 28 -5.03 -18.22 0.73
N TYR A 29 -5.37 -17.53 1.81
CA TYR A 29 -5.48 -16.09 1.80
C TYR A 29 -4.76 -15.46 2.99
N ARG A 30 -4.26 -14.25 2.77
CA ARG A 30 -3.66 -13.41 3.79
C ARG A 30 -4.07 -11.97 3.54
N PHE A 31 -3.91 -11.10 4.55
CA PHE A 31 -4.25 -9.69 4.38
C PHE A 31 -3.40 -8.76 5.23
N VAL A 32 -3.38 -7.49 4.83
CA VAL A 32 -2.80 -6.38 5.59
C VAL A 32 -3.93 -5.61 6.26
N SER A 33 -3.81 -5.25 7.53
CA SER A 33 -4.82 -4.50 8.27
C SER A 33 -4.21 -3.50 9.26
N ASN A 34 -4.94 -2.44 9.56
CA ASN A 34 -4.66 -1.51 10.65
C ASN A 34 -5.04 -2.06 12.03
N GLY A 35 -5.63 -3.26 12.11
CA GLY A 35 -5.94 -3.96 13.36
C GLY A 35 -7.30 -3.63 13.99
N TRP A 36 -7.98 -2.56 13.55
CA TRP A 36 -9.21 -2.08 14.21
C TRP A 36 -10.34 -3.10 14.22
N HIS A 37 -10.52 -3.83 13.11
CA HIS A 37 -11.67 -4.71 12.93
C HIS A 37 -11.36 -6.19 13.16
N VAL A 38 -10.11 -6.54 13.49
CA VAL A 38 -9.67 -7.94 13.67
C VAL A 38 -10.52 -8.67 14.70
N ARG A 39 -10.76 -8.05 15.87
CA ARG A 39 -11.57 -8.66 16.95
C ARG A 39 -12.99 -9.04 16.50
N ARG A 40 -13.63 -8.19 15.69
CA ARG A 40 -15.01 -8.44 15.19
C ARG A 40 -15.06 -9.62 14.22
N LEU A 41 -13.97 -9.91 13.53
CA LEU A 41 -13.89 -10.95 12.49
C LEU A 41 -13.31 -12.27 13.00
N LEU A 42 -13.03 -12.42 14.29
CA LEU A 42 -12.55 -13.69 14.84
C LEU A 42 -13.47 -14.89 14.51
N PRO A 43 -14.81 -14.81 14.61
CA PRO A 43 -15.66 -15.94 14.22
C PRO A 43 -15.55 -16.32 12.74
N LEU A 44 -15.20 -15.36 11.86
CA LEU A 44 -14.91 -15.64 10.46
C LEU A 44 -13.58 -16.38 10.33
N PHE A 45 -12.55 -15.92 11.04
CA PHE A 45 -11.21 -16.53 11.02
C PHE A 45 -11.17 -17.92 11.66
N ASP A 46 -12.02 -18.18 12.66
CA ASP A 46 -12.14 -19.52 13.26
C ASP A 46 -12.73 -20.53 12.24
N ARG A 47 -13.60 -20.08 11.32
CA ARG A 47 -14.15 -20.92 10.23
C ARG A 47 -13.26 -21.00 9.00
N HIS A 48 -12.58 -19.90 8.69
CA HIS A 48 -11.74 -19.73 7.52
C HIS A 48 -10.44 -19.09 7.98
N PRO A 49 -9.48 -19.85 8.50
CA PRO A 49 -8.25 -19.27 9.05
C PRO A 49 -7.41 -18.65 7.94
N PRO A 50 -6.96 -17.38 8.08
CA PRO A 50 -5.99 -16.80 7.17
C PRO A 50 -4.63 -17.50 7.34
N GLU A 51 -3.90 -17.62 6.24
CA GLU A 51 -2.52 -18.15 6.22
C GLU A 51 -1.58 -17.27 7.06
N ALA A 52 -1.78 -15.95 6.99
CA ALA A 52 -1.08 -14.98 7.81
C ALA A 52 -1.83 -13.64 7.82
N VAL A 53 -1.56 -12.81 8.83
CA VAL A 53 -2.06 -11.44 8.91
C VAL A 53 -0.90 -10.48 9.15
N ARG A 54 -0.82 -9.43 8.34
CA ARG A 54 0.14 -8.32 8.52
C ARG A 54 -0.58 -7.14 9.15
N LEU A 55 -0.06 -6.64 10.27
CA LEU A 55 -0.61 -5.51 10.99
C LEU A 55 0.29 -4.28 10.86
N SER A 56 -0.32 -3.14 10.55
CA SER A 56 0.42 -1.89 10.34
C SER A 56 0.79 -1.22 11.66
N LEU A 57 2.09 -0.92 11.82
CA LEU A 57 2.67 -0.17 12.92
C LEU A 57 3.23 1.15 12.37
N SER A 58 3.07 2.26 13.09
CA SER A 58 3.60 3.59 12.71
C SER A 58 4.35 4.21 13.89
N GLY A 59 5.35 3.50 14.40
CA GLY A 59 6.04 3.81 15.65
C GLY A 59 5.88 2.71 16.69
N ALA A 60 6.93 2.50 17.49
CA ALA A 60 7.01 1.45 18.50
C ALA A 60 6.36 1.86 19.84
N THR A 61 5.89 3.10 19.97
CA THR A 61 5.21 3.62 21.16
C THR A 61 3.79 4.09 20.84
N GLU A 62 2.91 4.07 21.84
CA GLU A 62 1.53 4.55 21.72
C GLU A 62 1.48 6.00 21.22
N GLN A 63 2.33 6.87 21.75
CA GLN A 63 2.37 8.28 21.38
C GLN A 63 2.64 8.50 19.88
N ILE A 64 3.69 7.87 19.32
CA ILE A 64 4.07 8.07 17.91
C ILE A 64 3.07 7.39 16.98
N HIS A 65 2.66 6.18 17.33
CA HIS A 65 1.69 5.42 16.56
C HIS A 65 0.33 6.11 16.47
N ASP A 66 -0.21 6.55 17.61
CA ASP A 66 -1.53 7.18 17.66
C ASP A 66 -1.52 8.58 17.03
N ALA A 67 -0.38 9.28 17.04
CA ALA A 67 -0.25 10.57 16.35
C ALA A 67 -0.47 10.44 14.83
N GLU A 68 -0.11 9.30 14.23
CA GLU A 68 -0.34 9.03 12.81
C GLU A 68 -1.71 8.36 12.56
N ARG A 69 -2.11 7.42 13.41
CA ARG A 69 -3.23 6.49 13.13
C ARG A 69 -4.48 6.74 13.96
N GLY A 70 -4.44 7.73 14.85
CA GLY A 70 -5.53 8.12 15.72
C GLY A 70 -5.48 7.43 17.10
N ARG A 71 -6.12 8.08 18.08
CA ARG A 71 -6.07 7.67 19.49
C ARG A 71 -6.55 6.22 19.73
N GLY A 72 -5.74 5.49 20.48
CA GLY A 72 -5.93 4.10 20.88
C GLY A 72 -5.66 3.09 19.76
N SER A 73 -5.11 3.48 18.60
CA SER A 73 -4.84 2.53 17.52
C SER A 73 -3.67 1.61 17.86
N PHE A 74 -2.66 2.07 18.60
CA PHE A 74 -1.54 1.25 19.04
C PHE A 74 -2.02 0.05 19.86
N ARG A 75 -2.83 0.30 20.90
CA ARG A 75 -3.41 -0.76 21.74
C ARG A 75 -4.27 -1.73 20.93
N ARG A 76 -4.99 -1.25 19.91
CA ARG A 76 -5.79 -2.11 19.01
C ARG A 76 -4.91 -3.01 18.17
N VAL A 77 -3.80 -2.51 17.63
CA VAL A 77 -2.83 -3.34 16.89
C VAL A 77 -2.21 -4.40 17.80
N LEU A 78 -1.78 -4.04 19.01
CA LEU A 78 -1.25 -5.01 19.98
C LEU A 78 -2.28 -6.09 20.34
N LEU A 79 -3.52 -5.69 20.60
CA LEU A 79 -4.63 -6.62 20.85
C LEU A 79 -4.87 -7.53 19.64
N ALA A 80 -4.85 -7.00 18.43
CA ALA A 80 -5.01 -7.78 17.22
C ALA A 80 -3.90 -8.84 17.08
N VAL A 81 -2.64 -8.49 17.34
CA VAL A 81 -1.53 -9.46 17.36
C VAL A 81 -1.81 -10.56 18.38
N ALA A 82 -2.12 -10.20 19.62
CA ALA A 82 -2.37 -11.16 20.70
C ALA A 82 -3.53 -12.13 20.38
N LEU A 83 -4.61 -11.63 19.77
CA LEU A 83 -5.76 -12.44 19.38
C LEU A 83 -5.46 -13.43 18.24
N LEU A 84 -4.54 -13.06 17.34
CA LEU A 84 -4.10 -13.90 16.23
C LEU A 84 -3.11 -14.96 16.71
N THR A 85 -2.12 -14.57 17.51
CA THR A 85 -1.11 -15.48 18.04
C THR A 85 -1.73 -16.51 18.98
N SER A 86 -2.73 -16.14 19.81
CA SER A 86 -3.47 -17.07 20.66
C SER A 86 -4.23 -18.14 19.86
N ARG A 87 -4.52 -17.88 18.57
CA ARG A 87 -5.16 -18.81 17.63
C ARG A 87 -4.16 -19.53 16.73
N ARG A 88 -2.85 -19.36 16.97
CA ARG A 88 -1.78 -19.87 16.11
C ARG A 88 -1.89 -19.37 14.66
N ILE A 89 -2.51 -18.21 14.45
CA ILE A 89 -2.51 -17.53 13.16
C ILE A 89 -1.22 -16.70 13.08
N PRO A 90 -0.34 -16.92 12.09
CA PRO A 90 0.90 -16.16 11.96
C PRO A 90 0.63 -14.66 11.82
N ALA A 91 1.04 -13.89 12.83
CA ALA A 91 0.98 -12.44 12.82
C ALA A 91 2.35 -11.86 12.43
N THR A 92 2.32 -10.81 11.60
CA THR A 92 3.50 -10.03 11.25
C THR A 92 3.21 -8.55 11.47
N LEU A 93 4.24 -7.77 11.77
CA LEU A 93 4.14 -6.31 11.80
C LEU A 93 4.78 -5.72 10.55
N SER A 94 4.29 -4.57 10.12
CA SER A 94 4.97 -3.73 9.13
C SER A 94 5.05 -2.30 9.61
N ILE A 95 6.26 -1.76 9.67
CA ILE A 95 6.54 -0.37 10.02
C ILE A 95 7.05 0.38 8.80
N VAL A 96 6.50 1.57 8.55
CA VAL A 96 7.01 2.51 7.56
C VAL A 96 7.94 3.46 8.30
N VAL A 97 9.23 3.40 7.99
CA VAL A 97 10.23 4.20 8.70
C VAL A 97 10.30 5.58 8.07
N ASP A 98 10.06 6.59 8.90
CA ASP A 98 10.18 8.00 8.54
C ASP A 98 10.93 8.78 9.63
N ARG A 99 11.08 10.11 9.50
CA ARG A 99 11.85 10.90 10.47
C ARG A 99 11.36 10.79 11.92
N ARG A 100 10.07 10.50 12.13
CA ARG A 100 9.45 10.46 13.46
C ARG A 100 9.84 9.20 14.23
N ASP A 101 9.96 8.08 13.53
CA ASP A 101 10.16 6.75 14.12
C ASP A 101 11.46 6.08 13.70
N ARG A 102 12.31 6.75 12.92
CA ARG A 102 13.64 6.28 12.53
C ARG A 102 14.47 5.73 13.69
N HIS A 103 14.43 6.41 14.84
CA HIS A 103 15.15 6.02 16.04
C HIS A 103 14.55 4.77 16.73
N GLN A 104 13.33 4.38 16.36
CA GLN A 104 12.57 3.28 16.99
C GLN A 104 12.71 1.93 16.29
N LEU A 105 13.63 1.79 15.34
CA LEU A 105 13.74 0.57 14.54
C LEU A 105 14.04 -0.67 15.41
N ARG A 106 14.93 -0.50 16.40
CA ARG A 106 15.21 -1.49 17.45
C ARG A 106 13.95 -1.84 18.24
N GLU A 107 13.30 -0.83 18.81
CA GLU A 107 12.13 -1.03 19.67
C GLU A 107 10.99 -1.71 18.90
N ALA A 108 10.82 -1.40 17.61
CA ALA A 108 9.84 -2.07 16.77
C ALA A 108 10.17 -3.57 16.58
N ALA A 109 11.45 -3.91 16.41
CA ALA A 109 11.90 -5.30 16.29
C ALA A 109 11.71 -6.08 17.60
N ASP A 110 12.02 -5.46 18.73
CA ASP A 110 11.86 -6.07 20.05
C ASP A 110 10.39 -6.19 20.44
N LEU A 111 9.56 -5.21 20.08
CA LEU A 111 8.10 -5.28 20.22
C LEU A 111 7.53 -6.46 19.39
N ALA A 112 7.96 -6.61 18.13
CA ALA A 112 7.52 -7.72 17.30
C ALA A 112 7.90 -9.07 17.93
N GLU A 113 9.12 -9.21 18.44
CA GLU A 113 9.59 -10.41 19.15
C GLU A 113 8.79 -10.70 20.43
N GLY A 114 8.59 -9.68 21.27
CA GLY A 114 7.85 -9.81 22.53
C GLY A 114 6.39 -10.21 22.32
N LEU A 115 5.77 -9.79 21.22
CA LEU A 115 4.40 -10.17 20.85
C LEU A 115 4.30 -11.55 20.18
N GLY A 116 5.43 -12.17 19.85
CA GLY A 116 5.47 -13.46 19.14
C GLY A 116 5.12 -13.35 17.64
N CYS A 117 5.38 -12.19 17.02
CA CYS A 117 5.25 -12.03 15.58
C CYS A 117 6.29 -12.89 14.86
N VAL A 118 5.92 -13.49 13.72
CA VAL A 118 6.87 -14.30 12.94
C VAL A 118 7.81 -13.42 12.10
N ARG A 119 7.41 -12.17 11.84
CA ARG A 119 8.17 -11.22 11.03
C ARG A 119 7.85 -9.76 11.34
N LEU A 120 8.88 -8.91 11.30
CA LEU A 120 8.77 -7.45 11.14
C LEU A 120 9.21 -7.08 9.72
N HIS A 121 8.33 -6.42 8.99
CA HIS A 121 8.58 -5.80 7.70
C HIS A 121 8.96 -4.34 7.90
N VAL A 122 10.20 -3.98 7.55
CA VAL A 122 10.68 -2.60 7.58
C VAL A 122 10.50 -2.00 6.19
N ILE A 123 9.70 -0.94 6.08
CA ILE A 123 9.34 -0.32 4.80
C ILE A 123 9.98 1.05 4.73
N LEU A 124 10.66 1.32 3.61
CA LEU A 124 11.13 2.64 3.24
C LEU A 124 10.16 3.21 2.19
N PRO A 125 9.36 4.24 2.53
CA PRO A 125 8.25 4.68 1.69
C PRO A 125 8.73 5.49 0.48
N GLN A 126 8.07 5.34 -0.66
CA GLN A 126 8.25 6.30 -1.76
C GLN A 126 7.66 7.66 -1.34
N PRO A 127 8.30 8.79 -1.68
CA PRO A 127 7.79 10.11 -1.29
C PRO A 127 6.40 10.35 -1.88
N VAL A 128 5.51 10.98 -1.13
CA VAL A 128 4.18 11.41 -1.59
C VAL A 128 4.02 12.91 -1.33
N PRO A 129 3.13 13.63 -2.05
CA PRO A 129 3.00 15.08 -1.87
C PRO A 129 2.78 15.50 -0.42
N GLY A 130 1.97 14.75 0.33
CA GLY A 130 1.70 15.03 1.74
C GLY A 130 2.91 14.83 2.66
N SER A 131 3.76 13.83 2.42
CA SER A 131 4.93 13.56 3.25
C SER A 131 6.04 14.57 2.97
N VAL A 132 6.24 14.92 1.69
CA VAL A 132 7.19 15.96 1.26
C VAL A 132 6.79 17.33 1.80
N ALA A 133 5.50 17.68 1.73
CA ALA A 133 5.01 18.95 2.26
C ALA A 133 5.19 19.08 3.79
N ARG A 134 5.21 17.95 4.52
CA ARG A 134 5.45 17.90 5.97
C ARG A 134 6.92 17.65 6.33
N ASP A 135 7.79 17.53 5.34
CA ASP A 135 9.20 17.14 5.50
C ASP A 135 9.39 15.88 6.38
N SER A 136 8.49 14.90 6.25
CA SER A 136 8.51 13.70 7.10
C SER A 136 9.39 12.57 6.57
N ASP A 137 9.61 12.53 5.26
CA ASP A 137 10.37 11.45 4.60
C ASP A 137 11.84 11.44 5.03
N LEU A 138 12.44 10.26 5.16
CA LEU A 138 13.89 10.16 5.28
C LEU A 138 14.55 10.56 3.94
N PRO A 139 15.69 11.25 3.97
CA PRO A 139 16.46 11.51 2.76
C PRO A 139 16.95 10.18 2.15
N PRO A 140 17.06 10.08 0.82
CA PRO A 140 17.41 8.83 0.14
C PRO A 140 18.77 8.26 0.56
N GLU A 141 19.72 9.11 0.95
CA GLU A 141 21.05 8.73 1.42
C GLU A 141 21.00 7.93 2.74
N GLU A 142 19.97 8.15 3.55
CA GLU A 142 19.81 7.48 4.85
C GLU A 142 19.28 6.04 4.71
N TRP A 143 18.67 5.71 3.57
CA TRP A 143 18.05 4.40 3.36
C TRP A 143 19.06 3.25 3.51
N MET A 144 20.31 3.46 3.07
CA MET A 144 21.39 2.49 3.25
C MET A 144 21.78 2.29 4.72
N ALA A 145 21.67 3.32 5.55
CA ALA A 145 21.90 3.19 6.99
C ALA A 145 20.76 2.38 7.65
N VAL A 146 19.50 2.67 7.29
CA VAL A 146 18.34 1.88 7.75
C VAL A 146 18.48 0.41 7.35
N ARG A 147 18.96 0.14 6.13
CA ARG A 147 19.24 -1.22 5.68
C ARG A 147 20.27 -1.93 6.55
N ARG A 148 21.43 -1.31 6.75
CA ARG A 148 22.51 -1.90 7.55
C ARG A 148 22.06 -2.18 8.98
N GLU A 149 21.31 -1.26 9.57
CA GLU A 149 20.75 -1.44 10.91
C GLU A 149 19.73 -2.59 10.96
N THR A 150 18.79 -2.63 10.00
CA THR A 150 17.82 -3.74 9.86
C THR A 150 18.52 -5.09 9.75
N GLU A 151 19.57 -5.19 8.94
CA GLU A 151 20.34 -6.41 8.76
C GLU A 151 21.16 -6.78 10.01
N ALA A 152 21.67 -5.81 10.75
CA ALA A 152 22.36 -6.04 12.02
C ALA A 152 21.39 -6.63 13.05
N ILE A 153 20.20 -6.04 13.19
CA ILE A 153 19.11 -6.55 14.05
C ILE A 153 18.75 -7.98 13.66
N ALA A 154 18.61 -8.25 12.36
CA ALA A 154 18.22 -9.55 11.85
C ALA A 154 19.23 -10.68 12.14
N ARG A 155 20.51 -10.35 12.32
CA ARG A 155 21.60 -11.32 12.58
C ARG A 155 21.85 -11.58 14.06
N GLU A 156 21.06 -10.99 14.95
CA GLU A 156 21.25 -11.15 16.39
C GLU A 156 21.03 -12.59 16.87
N PRO A 157 21.97 -13.14 17.68
CA PRO A 157 21.78 -14.44 18.28
C PRO A 157 20.49 -14.50 19.12
N GLY A 158 19.69 -15.55 18.91
CA GLY A 158 18.47 -15.80 19.68
C GLY A 158 17.21 -15.06 19.20
N ARG A 159 17.32 -14.17 18.20
CA ARG A 159 16.13 -13.54 17.60
C ARG A 159 15.33 -14.58 16.79
N ARG A 160 14.05 -14.73 17.10
CA ARG A 160 13.15 -15.68 16.41
C ARG A 160 12.32 -15.00 15.33
N THR A 161 12.00 -13.73 15.54
CA THR A 161 11.28 -12.87 14.61
C THR A 161 12.18 -12.54 13.43
N VAL A 162 11.73 -12.86 12.22
CA VAL A 162 12.45 -12.43 11.03
C VAL A 162 12.33 -10.91 10.90
N VAL A 163 13.44 -10.19 10.91
CA VAL A 163 13.46 -8.74 10.67
C VAL A 163 14.07 -8.52 9.30
N ALA A 164 13.35 -7.85 8.41
CA ALA A 164 13.83 -7.61 7.06
C ALA A 164 13.19 -6.36 6.46
N LEU A 165 13.93 -5.72 5.57
CA LEU A 165 13.33 -4.78 4.63
C LEU A 165 12.28 -5.49 3.77
N ASP A 166 11.18 -4.80 3.50
CA ASP A 166 10.20 -5.24 2.53
C ASP A 166 10.68 -4.86 1.10
N TYR A 167 9.76 -4.63 0.18
CA TYR A 167 10.06 -4.13 -1.16
C TYR A 167 10.89 -2.83 -1.14
N GLY A 168 11.62 -2.61 -2.24
CA GLY A 168 12.30 -1.33 -2.46
C GLY A 168 13.59 -1.10 -1.68
N ALA A 169 14.09 -2.13 -0.98
CA ALA A 169 15.36 -2.07 -0.25
C ALA A 169 16.49 -1.51 -1.13
N PRO A 170 17.29 -0.57 -0.60
CA PRO A 170 18.45 -0.05 -1.31
C PRO A 170 19.53 -1.13 -1.42
N PHE A 171 20.34 -1.09 -2.48
CA PHE A 171 21.38 -2.08 -2.70
C PHE A 171 22.69 -1.46 -3.22
N ASP A 172 23.81 -2.04 -2.81
CA ASP A 172 25.19 -1.60 -3.12
C ASP A 172 25.99 -2.73 -3.80
N GLY A 173 25.32 -3.53 -4.63
CA GLY A 173 25.89 -4.69 -5.33
C GLY A 173 24.97 -5.24 -6.42
N PRO A 174 25.04 -6.55 -6.72
CA PRO A 174 24.16 -7.18 -7.69
C PRO A 174 22.69 -7.02 -7.30
N GLU A 175 21.87 -6.52 -8.21
CA GLU A 175 20.44 -6.36 -7.95
C GLU A 175 19.73 -7.71 -7.98
N THR A 176 19.03 -8.05 -6.89
CA THR A 176 18.10 -9.18 -6.87
C THR A 176 16.74 -8.74 -7.43
N PRO A 177 16.14 -9.49 -8.37
CA PRO A 177 14.80 -9.17 -8.87
C PRO A 177 13.75 -9.17 -7.74
N CYS A 178 12.97 -8.10 -7.63
CA CYS A 178 11.83 -8.05 -6.72
C CYS A 178 10.75 -9.07 -7.15
N GLU A 179 9.79 -9.36 -6.27
CA GLU A 179 8.75 -10.37 -6.55
C GLU A 179 7.94 -10.11 -7.83
N THR A 180 7.78 -8.82 -8.21
CA THR A 180 7.17 -8.42 -9.48
C THR A 180 8.00 -8.87 -10.68
N PHE A 181 9.28 -8.50 -10.73
CA PHE A 181 10.17 -8.87 -11.84
C PHE A 181 10.50 -10.37 -11.85
N ALA A 182 10.43 -11.03 -10.70
CA ALA A 182 10.54 -12.48 -10.59
C ALA A 182 9.24 -13.22 -10.98
N LEU A 183 8.20 -12.51 -11.43
CA LEU A 183 6.88 -13.05 -11.81
C LEU A 183 6.23 -13.91 -10.70
N LYS A 184 6.51 -13.61 -9.43
CA LYS A 184 5.94 -14.31 -8.28
C LYS A 184 4.59 -13.73 -7.84
N ARG A 185 4.24 -12.55 -8.35
CA ARG A 185 3.02 -11.82 -8.00
C ARG A 185 2.43 -11.09 -9.20
N ILE A 186 1.11 -11.02 -9.22
CA ILE A 186 0.31 -10.14 -10.07
C ILE A 186 -0.51 -9.27 -9.13
N TYR A 187 -0.58 -7.97 -9.40
CA TYR A 187 -1.39 -7.03 -8.64
C TYR A 187 -2.60 -6.58 -9.46
N VAL A 188 -3.76 -6.56 -8.81
CA VAL A 188 -5.02 -6.05 -9.35
C VAL A 188 -5.48 -4.92 -8.44
N ASP A 189 -5.74 -3.75 -9.03
CA ASP A 189 -6.19 -2.58 -8.29
C ASP A 189 -7.68 -2.67 -7.91
N THR A 190 -8.18 -1.67 -7.18
CA THR A 190 -9.59 -1.61 -6.75
C THR A 190 -10.60 -1.45 -7.89
N ARG A 191 -10.14 -1.19 -9.12
CA ARG A 191 -10.97 -1.08 -10.33
C ARG A 191 -10.88 -2.36 -11.18
N GLY A 192 -10.30 -3.44 -10.67
CA GLY A 192 -10.16 -4.70 -11.40
C GLY A 192 -9.07 -4.66 -12.48
N ARG A 193 -8.16 -3.68 -12.43
CA ARG A 193 -7.12 -3.51 -13.45
C ARG A 193 -5.81 -4.13 -13.02
N VAL A 194 -5.19 -4.88 -13.92
CA VAL A 194 -3.84 -5.43 -13.71
C VAL A 194 -2.83 -4.30 -13.88
N CYS A 195 -2.01 -4.07 -12.85
CA CYS A 195 -0.93 -3.08 -12.89
C CYS A 195 0.43 -3.76 -12.75
N THR A 196 1.50 -3.17 -13.28
CA THR A 196 2.86 -3.72 -13.17
C THR A 196 3.30 -3.93 -11.73
N CYS A 197 2.93 -3.06 -10.80
CA CYS A 197 3.31 -3.16 -9.39
C CYS A 197 2.31 -2.44 -8.49
N CYS A 198 2.10 -2.96 -7.27
CA CYS A 198 1.25 -2.31 -6.27
C CYS A 198 1.77 -0.92 -5.85
N GLN A 199 3.10 -0.73 -5.84
CA GLN A 199 3.73 0.55 -5.48
C GLN A 199 3.52 1.65 -6.53
N LEU A 200 3.27 1.25 -7.79
CA LEU A 200 3.05 2.20 -8.87
C LEU A 200 1.56 2.50 -9.08
N SER A 201 0.67 1.61 -8.63
CA SER A 201 -0.77 1.75 -8.77
C SER A 201 -1.28 2.99 -8.03
N GLN A 202 -1.97 3.88 -8.74
CA GLN A 202 -2.51 5.13 -8.18
C GLN A 202 -1.45 6.05 -7.56
N TYR A 203 -0.18 5.86 -7.94
CA TYR A 203 0.92 6.69 -7.50
C TYR A 203 1.24 7.78 -8.54
N GLY A 204 1.41 9.02 -8.09
CA GLY A 204 1.56 10.18 -8.98
C GLY A 204 0.27 10.50 -9.76
N ALA A 205 0.41 11.23 -10.88
CA ALA A 205 -0.72 11.79 -11.63
C ALA A 205 -1.09 11.00 -12.91
N ASN A 206 -0.49 9.83 -13.15
CA ASN A 206 -0.70 9.05 -14.37
C ASN A 206 -0.92 7.56 -14.08
N GLU A 207 -1.39 6.83 -15.11
CA GLU A 207 -1.74 5.39 -15.04
C GLU A 207 -0.83 4.51 -15.94
N THR A 208 0.42 4.94 -16.18
CA THR A 208 1.38 4.25 -17.09
C THR A 208 1.67 2.79 -16.70
N GLU A 209 1.45 2.44 -15.44
CA GLU A 209 1.60 1.10 -14.86
C GLU A 209 0.46 0.14 -15.21
N VAL A 210 -0.70 0.65 -15.65
CA VAL A 210 -1.87 -0.19 -15.95
C VAL A 210 -1.62 -0.98 -17.23
N VAL A 211 -1.92 -2.28 -17.19
CA VAL A 211 -1.65 -3.25 -18.26
C VAL A 211 -2.93 -3.69 -18.95
N ALA A 212 -3.97 -3.98 -18.17
CA ALA A 212 -5.19 -4.64 -18.63
C ALA A 212 -6.34 -4.40 -17.64
N ASP A 213 -7.59 -4.60 -18.09
CA ASP A 213 -8.78 -4.53 -17.24
C ASP A 213 -9.54 -5.86 -17.27
N LEU A 214 -9.66 -6.51 -16.10
CA LEU A 214 -10.26 -7.84 -15.98
C LEU A 214 -11.78 -7.84 -16.18
N HIS A 215 -12.44 -6.68 -16.28
CA HIS A 215 -13.84 -6.60 -16.70
C HIS A 215 -14.01 -6.86 -18.20
N HIS A 216 -12.94 -6.71 -18.98
CA HIS A 216 -12.99 -6.77 -20.45
C HIS A 216 -12.13 -7.87 -21.04
N GLU A 217 -11.19 -8.44 -20.27
CA GLU A 217 -10.37 -9.56 -20.72
C GLU A 217 -10.07 -10.55 -19.60
N SER A 218 -9.71 -11.79 -19.98
CA SER A 218 -9.34 -12.82 -19.02
C SER A 218 -7.98 -12.54 -18.37
N LEU A 219 -7.78 -13.07 -17.17
CA LEU A 219 -6.49 -12.99 -16.47
C LEU A 219 -5.34 -13.60 -17.30
N ALA A 220 -5.61 -14.65 -18.07
CA ALA A 220 -4.62 -15.26 -18.96
C ALA A 220 -4.18 -14.32 -20.09
N SER A 221 -5.12 -13.56 -20.67
CA SER A 221 -4.81 -12.52 -21.66
C SER A 221 -4.02 -11.39 -21.02
N ALA A 222 -4.49 -10.87 -19.89
CA ALA A 222 -3.82 -9.82 -19.13
C ALA A 222 -2.39 -10.20 -18.72
N HIS A 223 -2.15 -11.46 -18.35
CA HIS A 223 -0.83 -11.94 -17.95
C HIS A 223 0.20 -11.90 -19.08
N ARG A 224 -0.19 -12.21 -20.32
CA ARG A 224 0.73 -12.10 -21.48
C ARG A 224 1.20 -10.66 -21.67
N LYS A 225 0.26 -9.71 -21.64
CA LYS A 225 0.54 -8.26 -21.70
C LYS A 225 1.39 -7.81 -20.51
N TYR A 226 1.15 -8.36 -19.33
CA TYR A 226 1.89 -8.05 -18.11
C TYR A 226 3.37 -8.43 -18.22
N VAL A 227 3.68 -9.63 -18.72
CA VAL A 227 5.06 -10.08 -18.93
C VAL A 227 5.80 -9.17 -19.93
N GLU A 228 5.17 -8.81 -21.04
CA GLU A 228 5.73 -7.87 -22.02
C GLU A 228 6.00 -6.51 -21.37
N ARG A 229 5.01 -5.98 -20.63
CA ARG A 229 5.12 -4.69 -19.96
C ARG A 229 6.23 -4.66 -18.91
N LEU A 230 6.44 -5.76 -18.20
CA LEU A 230 7.54 -5.87 -17.24
C LEU A 230 8.91 -5.88 -17.91
N ARG A 231 9.06 -6.48 -19.11
CA ARG A 231 10.32 -6.39 -19.88
C ARG A 231 10.61 -4.95 -20.29
N GLU A 232 9.61 -4.23 -20.79
CA GLU A 232 9.73 -2.81 -21.14
C GLU A 232 10.12 -1.96 -19.91
N LEU A 233 9.44 -2.16 -18.77
CA LEU A 233 9.74 -1.45 -17.52
C LEU A 233 11.14 -1.78 -17.00
N ARG A 234 11.58 -3.05 -17.05
CA ARG A 234 12.93 -3.46 -16.63
C ARG A 234 14.01 -2.76 -17.44
N ALA A 235 13.81 -2.61 -18.76
CA ALA A 235 14.72 -1.89 -19.63
C ALA A 235 14.70 -0.37 -19.38
N ALA A 236 13.52 0.21 -19.11
CA ALA A 236 13.38 1.64 -18.87
C ALA A 236 13.94 2.10 -17.51
N GLN A 237 13.89 1.24 -16.49
CA GLN A 237 14.39 1.52 -15.13
C GLN A 237 15.87 1.18 -14.92
N ALA A 238 16.57 0.69 -15.94
CA ALA A 238 17.97 0.33 -15.82
C ALA A 238 18.83 1.55 -15.38
N PRO A 239 19.75 1.37 -14.43
CA PRO A 239 20.58 2.46 -13.91
C PRO A 239 21.49 3.03 -15.01
N ARG A 240 21.90 4.30 -14.87
CA ARG A 240 22.83 4.92 -15.82
C ARG A 240 24.27 4.60 -15.42
N PRO A 241 25.06 3.92 -16.26
CA PRO A 241 26.46 3.66 -15.94
C PRO A 241 27.22 4.97 -15.66
N GLY A 242 27.93 5.04 -14.53
CA GLY A 242 28.85 6.14 -14.21
C GLY A 242 28.24 7.43 -13.67
N ALA A 243 26.92 7.50 -13.41
CA ALA A 243 26.27 8.73 -12.95
C ALA A 243 26.39 9.01 -11.44
N GLY A 244 26.66 8.00 -10.61
CA GLY A 244 26.77 8.15 -9.15
C GLY A 244 25.47 8.61 -8.46
N ASP A 245 24.31 8.45 -9.12
CA ASP A 245 23.02 8.88 -8.62
C ASP A 245 22.53 7.95 -7.50
N VAL A 246 22.24 8.48 -6.31
CA VAL A 246 21.71 7.70 -5.17
C VAL A 246 20.48 6.88 -5.56
N PHE A 247 19.63 7.41 -6.45
CA PHE A 247 18.41 6.74 -6.90
C PHE A 247 18.68 5.48 -7.73
N ASP A 248 19.89 5.30 -8.28
CA ASP A 248 20.25 4.08 -9.02
C ASP A 248 20.30 2.85 -8.11
N THR A 249 20.51 3.06 -6.81
CA THR A 249 20.48 2.03 -5.76
C THR A 249 19.07 1.73 -5.24
N LEU A 250 18.05 2.50 -5.66
CA LEU A 250 16.69 2.46 -5.12
C LEU A 250 15.70 1.87 -6.15
N PRO A 251 15.47 0.55 -6.16
CA PRO A 251 14.81 -0.13 -7.29
C PRO A 251 13.36 0.32 -7.52
N CYS A 252 12.59 0.56 -6.46
CA CYS A 252 11.22 1.08 -6.57
C CYS A 252 11.19 2.51 -7.11
N ILE A 253 12.15 3.36 -6.69
CA ILE A 253 12.27 4.74 -7.16
C ILE A 253 12.63 4.76 -8.65
N ARG A 254 13.54 3.90 -9.11
CA ARG A 254 13.83 3.78 -10.55
C ARG A 254 12.59 3.41 -11.37
N CYS A 255 11.74 2.50 -10.89
CA CYS A 255 10.49 2.17 -11.56
C CYS A 255 9.52 3.36 -11.59
N ALA A 256 9.42 4.13 -10.49
CA ALA A 256 8.60 5.33 -10.44
C ALA A 256 9.12 6.45 -11.36
N ARG A 257 10.44 6.62 -11.47
CA ARG A 257 11.08 7.53 -12.45
C ARG A 257 10.79 7.11 -13.87
N ALA A 258 11.00 5.82 -14.19
CA ALA A 258 10.76 5.26 -15.53
C ALA A 258 9.33 5.44 -16.02
N THR A 259 8.36 5.47 -15.10
CA THR A 259 6.92 5.69 -15.37
C THR A 259 6.49 7.15 -15.23
N GLY A 260 7.41 8.09 -14.98
CA GLY A 260 7.10 9.51 -14.83
C GLY A 260 6.25 9.86 -13.61
N LYS A 261 6.17 8.97 -12.61
CA LYS A 261 5.32 9.17 -11.42
C LYS A 261 5.90 10.12 -10.39
N LEU A 262 7.14 10.54 -10.58
CA LEU A 262 7.88 11.45 -9.70
C LEU A 262 8.03 12.87 -10.27
N GLU A 263 7.49 13.17 -11.46
CA GLU A 263 7.67 14.49 -12.10
C GLU A 263 7.15 15.65 -11.22
N TRP A 264 6.17 15.40 -10.34
CA TRP A 264 5.62 16.39 -9.40
C TRP A 264 6.64 16.89 -8.36
N LEU A 265 7.73 16.14 -8.09
CA LEU A 265 8.79 16.56 -7.16
C LEU A 265 9.54 17.81 -7.65
N ALA A 266 9.44 18.15 -8.94
CA ALA A 266 9.98 19.41 -9.47
C ALA A 266 9.35 20.65 -8.81
N ALA A 267 8.15 20.53 -8.24
CA ALA A 267 7.50 21.60 -7.48
C ALA A 267 8.04 21.75 -6.04
N TYR A 268 8.94 20.86 -5.59
CA TYR A 268 9.48 20.82 -4.24
C TYR A 268 11.03 20.84 -4.27
N PRO A 269 11.67 21.91 -4.76
CA PRO A 269 13.12 21.95 -4.98
C PRO A 269 13.95 21.82 -3.68
N SER A 270 13.39 22.19 -2.53
CA SER A 270 14.03 22.04 -1.22
C SER A 270 13.95 20.63 -0.63
N SER A 271 13.15 19.74 -1.22
CA SER A 271 13.03 18.36 -0.75
C SER A 271 14.31 17.58 -1.06
N ALA A 272 14.73 16.71 -0.15
CA ALA A 272 15.78 15.72 -0.40
C ALA A 272 15.44 14.77 -1.57
N TRP A 273 14.16 14.68 -1.94
CA TRP A 273 13.68 13.86 -3.06
C TRP A 273 13.62 14.61 -4.39
N SER A 274 13.91 15.91 -4.44
CA SER A 274 13.76 16.74 -5.65
C SER A 274 14.52 16.17 -6.87
N GLY A 275 15.70 15.60 -6.66
CA GLY A 275 16.49 14.95 -7.72
C GLY A 275 15.78 13.77 -8.40
N ALA A 276 14.82 13.13 -7.72
CA ALA A 276 14.06 12.02 -8.29
C ALA A 276 13.06 12.48 -9.37
N ALA A 277 12.78 13.80 -9.49
CA ALA A 277 11.99 14.36 -10.58
C ALA A 277 12.69 14.24 -11.95
N ALA A 278 14.02 14.04 -11.96
CA ALA A 278 14.81 14.00 -13.19
C ALA A 278 14.34 12.87 -14.13
N ARG A 279 14.09 13.24 -15.39
CA ARG A 279 13.54 12.34 -16.42
C ARG A 279 14.45 11.12 -16.65
N PRO A 280 13.87 9.91 -16.75
CA PRO A 280 14.60 8.69 -17.07
C PRO A 280 15.24 8.80 -18.47
N ALA A 281 16.33 8.05 -18.71
CA ALA A 281 17.02 8.05 -20.03
C ALA A 281 16.12 7.51 -21.15
N ARG A 282 15.20 6.60 -20.81
CA ARG A 282 14.20 6.01 -21.71
C ARG A 282 12.84 6.16 -21.06
N LYS A 283 11.91 6.85 -21.74
CA LYS A 283 10.53 6.98 -21.26
C LYS A 283 9.75 5.74 -21.64
N LEU A 284 9.09 5.13 -20.67
CA LEU A 284 8.15 4.06 -20.95
C LEU A 284 6.93 4.65 -21.67
N ALA A 285 6.61 4.14 -22.85
CA ALA A 285 5.47 4.65 -23.63
C ALA A 285 4.15 4.45 -22.88
N LEU A 286 3.28 5.46 -22.97
CA LEU A 286 1.88 5.37 -22.57
C LEU A 286 1.17 4.46 -23.58
N ARG A 287 0.60 3.34 -23.12
CA ARG A 287 -0.37 2.59 -23.92
C ARG A 287 -1.76 3.00 -23.47
N GLN A 288 -2.59 3.44 -24.41
CA GLN A 288 -4.01 3.67 -24.14
C GLN A 288 -4.66 2.33 -23.79
N VAL A 289 -5.11 2.18 -22.55
CA VAL A 289 -6.17 1.21 -22.25
C VAL A 289 -7.45 1.89 -22.72
N ALA A 290 -8.10 1.33 -23.75
CA ALA A 290 -9.26 1.97 -24.38
C ALA A 290 -10.30 2.36 -23.31
N PRO A 291 -10.72 3.63 -23.22
CA PRO A 291 -11.73 4.04 -22.26
C PRO A 291 -13.11 3.56 -22.75
N ALA A 292 -13.84 2.81 -21.93
CA ALA A 292 -15.27 2.62 -22.14
C ALA A 292 -15.99 3.91 -21.72
N LEU A 293 -16.52 4.66 -22.70
CA LEU A 293 -17.31 5.88 -22.48
C LEU A 293 -18.74 5.50 -22.05
N VAL A 294 -19.24 6.06 -20.94
CA VAL A 294 -20.67 6.01 -20.58
C VAL A 294 -21.11 7.43 -20.20
N VAL A 295 -22.13 7.95 -20.88
CA VAL A 295 -22.72 9.29 -20.67
C VAL A 295 -24.14 9.11 -20.14
N SER A 296 -24.53 9.86 -19.11
CA SER A 296 -25.94 10.03 -18.71
C SER A 296 -26.23 11.49 -18.34
N LEU A 297 -27.37 11.99 -18.81
CA LEU A 297 -27.95 13.31 -18.50
C LEU A 297 -28.87 13.19 -17.27
N LEU A 298 -28.84 14.17 -16.37
CA LEU A 298 -29.85 14.33 -15.31
C LEU A 298 -30.23 15.81 -15.15
N ALA A 299 -31.53 16.07 -15.15
CA ALA A 299 -32.15 17.35 -14.80
C ALA A 299 -32.53 17.39 -13.31
N CYS A 300 -32.41 18.57 -12.68
CA CYS A 300 -32.66 18.79 -11.26
C CYS A 300 -34.04 19.42 -10.98
N SER A 301 -34.61 19.10 -9.82
CA SER A 301 -35.58 19.96 -9.12
C SER A 301 -35.57 19.70 -7.60
N SER A 302 -35.58 20.78 -6.81
CA SER A 302 -35.56 20.82 -5.33
C SER A 302 -36.97 20.63 -4.71
N PRO A 303 -37.09 20.23 -3.42
CA PRO A 303 -37.76 21.13 -2.48
C PRO A 303 -37.31 21.09 -0.99
N SER A 304 -37.82 22.09 -0.26
CA SER A 304 -37.65 22.58 1.12
C SER A 304 -38.19 21.69 2.27
N GLY A 305 -37.54 21.76 3.45
CA GLY A 305 -37.94 21.12 4.73
C GLY A 305 -37.00 21.52 5.90
N PRO A 306 -37.32 21.17 7.17
CA PRO A 306 -36.67 21.70 8.37
C PRO A 306 -35.16 21.38 8.43
N ALA A 307 -34.38 22.29 9.04
CA ALA A 307 -32.92 22.27 9.04
C ALA A 307 -32.37 20.90 9.51
N PRO A 308 -31.64 20.15 8.67
CA PRO A 308 -31.26 18.78 9.00
C PRO A 308 -30.06 18.75 9.96
N ALA A 309 -29.96 17.68 10.75
CA ALA A 309 -28.77 17.35 11.54
C ALA A 309 -27.48 17.48 10.70
N PRO A 310 -26.35 17.91 11.31
CA PRO A 310 -25.11 18.17 10.59
C PRO A 310 -24.73 16.94 9.77
N ALA A 311 -24.71 17.15 8.46
CA ALA A 311 -24.48 16.11 7.46
C ALA A 311 -23.29 16.55 6.63
N ILE A 312 -22.36 15.63 6.39
CA ILE A 312 -21.28 15.91 5.45
C ILE A 312 -21.84 15.61 4.07
N VAL A 313 -21.89 16.65 3.24
CA VAL A 313 -22.38 16.56 1.86
C VAL A 313 -21.16 16.50 0.97
N PHE A 314 -21.05 15.43 0.19
CA PHE A 314 -19.97 15.27 -0.77
C PHE A 314 -20.55 15.34 -2.18
N ASP A 315 -19.89 16.14 -3.00
CA ASP A 315 -20.22 16.31 -4.40
C ASP A 315 -19.25 15.48 -5.23
N TRP A 316 -19.76 14.43 -5.87
CA TRP A 316 -18.97 13.53 -6.69
C TRP A 316 -19.36 13.71 -8.15
N SER A 317 -18.40 14.13 -8.99
CA SER A 317 -18.53 14.11 -10.44
C SER A 317 -17.64 13.04 -11.06
N ARG A 318 -18.24 12.11 -11.82
CA ARG A 318 -17.50 11.13 -12.63
C ARG A 318 -18.18 10.98 -13.98
N GLY A 319 -17.44 11.22 -15.06
CA GLY A 319 -17.95 11.05 -16.44
C GLY A 319 -19.08 12.01 -16.83
N GLY A 320 -19.15 13.19 -16.21
CA GLY A 320 -20.20 14.18 -16.49
C GLY A 320 -21.50 13.99 -15.69
N VAL A 321 -21.64 12.90 -14.93
CA VAL A 321 -22.73 12.70 -13.98
C VAL A 321 -22.29 13.21 -12.61
N ARG A 322 -23.03 14.19 -12.09
CA ARG A 322 -22.84 14.75 -10.74
C ARG A 322 -23.85 14.10 -9.80
N SER A 323 -23.37 13.42 -8.77
CA SER A 323 -24.20 12.83 -7.71
C SER A 323 -23.84 13.48 -6.38
N ILE A 324 -24.85 13.97 -5.68
CA ILE A 324 -24.68 14.62 -4.38
C ILE A 324 -25.07 13.61 -3.31
N TYR A 325 -24.10 13.14 -2.54
CA TYR A 325 -24.35 12.18 -1.47
C TYR A 325 -24.42 12.90 -0.15
N ARG A 326 -25.46 12.60 0.62
CA ARG A 326 -25.61 13.12 1.98
C ARG A 326 -25.31 12.02 2.98
N ALA A 327 -24.22 12.16 3.74
CA ALA A 327 -23.92 11.28 4.86
C ALA A 327 -24.52 11.85 6.15
N ARG A 328 -25.31 11.02 6.84
CA ARG A 328 -25.73 11.28 8.22
C ARG A 328 -25.18 10.18 9.11
N LEU A 329 -24.61 10.58 10.25
CA LEU A 329 -24.36 9.67 11.36
C LEU A 329 -25.69 9.42 12.06
N ASP A 330 -26.15 8.17 12.11
CA ASP A 330 -27.19 7.80 13.06
C ASP A 330 -26.57 7.50 14.44
N GLY A 331 -27.40 7.45 15.48
CA GLY A 331 -26.96 7.22 16.88
C GLY A 331 -26.33 5.86 17.16
N SER A 332 -25.97 5.09 16.12
CA SER A 332 -25.22 3.83 16.19
C SER A 332 -23.85 3.89 15.49
N ASP A 333 -23.37 5.10 15.19
CA ASP A 333 -22.12 5.38 14.45
C ASP A 333 -22.07 4.70 13.05
N THR A 334 -23.23 4.43 12.46
CA THR A 334 -23.34 3.83 11.13
C THR A 334 -23.55 4.92 10.08
N LEU A 335 -22.69 4.95 9.06
CA LEU A 335 -22.80 5.90 7.95
C LEU A 335 -23.90 5.45 6.99
N ARG A 336 -25.01 6.20 6.89
CA ARG A 336 -26.00 6.00 5.84
C ARG A 336 -25.77 6.98 4.71
N LEU A 337 -25.62 6.45 3.49
CA LEU A 337 -25.53 7.21 2.25
C LEU A 337 -26.89 7.18 1.55
N THR A 338 -27.48 8.35 1.35
CA THR A 338 -28.65 8.52 0.49
C THR A 338 -28.23 9.33 -0.73
N SER A 339 -28.54 8.81 -1.92
CA SER A 339 -28.43 9.50 -3.20
C SER A 339 -29.44 10.62 -3.34
#